data_AF-A0A7S3CTI1-F1
#
_entry.id   AF-A0A7S3CTI1-F1
#
_cell.length_a   1.000
_cell.length_b   1.000
_cell.length_c   1.000
_cell.angle_alpha   90.00
_cell.angle_beta   90.00
_cell.angle_gamma   90.00
#
_symmetry.space_group_name_H-M   'P 1'
#
loop_
_entity.id
_entity.type
_entity.pdbx_description
1 polymer ?
#
loop_
_entity_poly.entity_id
_entity_poly.type
_entity_poly.pdbx_seq_one_letter_code
_entity_poly.pdbx_strand_id
1 'polypeptide(L)'
;MGPVKKAMEDADLKKSEIDEIVLVGGSTRIPKVQQLLKDFFEGKEPNKGVNPDEAVAYGAAVQGGILSGEGGEDVDGILLLDVAPLTLGIETVGGVMTKLIPRNTVIPTKKSQTFTTYQDLRE
;
A
#
# COMPACT_ATOMS: atom_id res chain seq x y z
N MET A 1 12.88 -11.28 2.71
CA MET A 1 11.44 -10.96 2.85
C MET A 1 11.19 -9.68 3.69
N GLY A 2 12.07 -8.67 3.62
CA GLY A 2 11.95 -7.47 4.48
C GLY A 2 10.65 -6.68 4.28
N PRO A 3 10.27 -6.31 3.04
CA PRO A 3 9.03 -5.56 2.80
C PRO A 3 7.75 -6.30 3.22
N VAL A 4 7.69 -7.62 3.00
CA VAL A 4 6.53 -8.45 3.38
C VAL A 4 6.34 -8.47 4.89
N LYS A 5 7.42 -8.67 5.66
CA LYS A 5 7.37 -8.62 7.13
C LYS A 5 6.90 -7.25 7.63
N LYS A 6 7.46 -6.18 7.06
CA LYS A 6 7.11 -4.81 7.44
C LYS A 6 5.63 -4.51 7.17
N ALA A 7 5.10 -4.93 6.02
CA ALA A 7 3.70 -4.73 5.68
C ALA A 7 2.76 -5.48 6.65
N MET A 8 3.12 -6.69 7.07
CA MET A 8 2.38 -7.42 8.09
C MET A 8 2.44 -6.76 9.46
N GLU A 9 3.62 -6.30 9.89
CA GLU A 9 3.80 -5.57 11.14
C GLU A 9 2.97 -4.27 11.16
N ASP A 10 2.95 -3.53 10.05
CA ASP A 10 2.15 -2.31 9.92
C ASP A 10 0.64 -2.58 9.95
N ALA A 11 0.21 -3.75 9.48
CA ALA A 11 -1.19 -4.18 9.46
C ALA A 11 -1.63 -4.87 10.76
N ASP A 12 -0.71 -5.12 11.68
CA ASP A 12 -0.92 -5.91 12.91
C ASP A 12 -1.51 -7.32 12.63
N LEU A 13 -1.05 -7.96 11.55
CA LEU A 13 -1.52 -9.28 11.13
C LEU A 13 -0.45 -10.35 11.27
N LYS A 14 -0.87 -11.53 11.74
CA LYS A 14 -0.08 -12.76 11.72
C LYS A 14 -0.16 -13.41 10.35
N LYS A 15 0.83 -14.24 10.03
CA LYS A 15 0.88 -15.00 8.76
C LYS A 15 -0.35 -15.87 8.54
N SER A 16 -0.87 -16.45 9.61
CA SER A 16 -2.05 -17.32 9.60
C SER A 16 -3.35 -16.58 9.26
N GLU A 17 -3.37 -15.25 9.41
CA GLU A 17 -4.54 -14.40 9.14
C GLU A 17 -4.57 -13.92 7.68
N ILE A 18 -3.57 -14.27 6.87
CA ILE A 18 -3.57 -13.99 5.43
C ILE A 18 -4.35 -15.09 4.73
N ASP A 19 -5.49 -14.74 4.12
CA ASP A 19 -6.39 -15.70 3.46
C ASP A 19 -5.93 -16.11 2.06
N GLU A 20 -5.34 -15.21 1.29
CA GLU A 20 -4.93 -15.45 -0.10
C GLU A 20 -3.61 -14.75 -0.40
N ILE A 21 -2.80 -15.33 -1.28
CA ILE A 21 -1.54 -14.75 -1.75
C ILE A 21 -1.65 -14.57 -3.27
N VAL A 22 -1.89 -13.35 -3.73
CA VAL A 22 -2.00 -13.05 -5.17
C VAL A 22 -0.63 -12.65 -5.72
N LEU A 23 -0.17 -13.32 -6.79
CA LEU A 23 1.10 -13.02 -7.46
C LEU A 23 0.87 -12.10 -8.66
N VAL A 24 1.56 -10.95 -8.69
CA VAL A 24 1.45 -9.95 -9.75
C VAL A 24 2.83 -9.50 -10.23
N GLY A 25 3.00 -9.41 -11.55
CA GLY A 25 4.24 -9.09 -12.25
C GLY A 25 5.04 -10.32 -12.71
N GLY A 26 5.62 -10.26 -13.90
CA GLY A 26 6.27 -11.41 -14.54
C GLY A 26 7.39 -12.08 -13.74
N SER A 27 8.12 -11.35 -12.89
CA SER A 27 9.15 -11.93 -12.01
C SER A 27 8.59 -12.91 -10.98
N THR A 28 7.28 -12.89 -10.70
CA THR A 28 6.63 -13.88 -9.82
C THR A 28 6.56 -15.27 -10.45
N ARG A 29 6.84 -15.41 -11.75
CA ARG A 29 6.96 -16.71 -12.44
C ARG A 29 8.23 -17.46 -12.06
N ILE A 30 9.21 -16.79 -11.44
CA ILE A 30 10.47 -17.42 -11.01
C ILE A 30 10.17 -18.43 -9.89
N PRO A 31 10.49 -19.74 -10.06
CA PRO A 31 10.15 -20.78 -9.08
C PRO A 31 10.70 -20.49 -7.68
N LYS A 32 11.89 -19.89 -7.61
CA LYS A 32 12.50 -19.53 -6.32
C LYS A 32 11.72 -18.45 -5.57
N VAL A 33 11.11 -17.50 -6.27
CA VAL A 33 10.27 -16.45 -5.64
C VAL A 33 9.02 -17.08 -5.02
N GLN A 34 8.35 -17.98 -5.76
CA GLN A 34 7.18 -18.69 -5.27
C GLN A 34 7.52 -19.58 -4.07
N GLN A 35 8.64 -20.31 -4.14
CA GLN A 35 9.10 -21.13 -3.02
C GLN A 35 9.39 -20.29 -1.78
N LEU A 36 10.08 -19.15 -1.91
CA LEU A 36 10.38 -18.28 -0.77
C LEU A 36 9.11 -17.71 -0.11
N LEU A 37 8.08 -17.40 -0.90
CA LEU A 37 6.79 -16.96 -0.37
C LEU A 37 6.04 -18.10 0.32
N LYS A 38 6.01 -19.28 -0.31
CA LYS A 38 5.41 -20.48 0.27
C LYS A 38 6.07 -20.86 1.60
N ASP A 39 7.40 -20.88 1.65
CA ASP A 39 8.15 -21.13 2.88
C ASP A 39 7.87 -20.07 3.95
N PHE A 40 7.75 -18.79 3.53
CA PHE A 40 7.47 -17.70 4.45
C PHE A 40 6.06 -17.80 5.06
N PHE A 41 5.06 -18.18 4.28
CA PHE A 41 3.66 -18.38 4.70
C PHE A 41 3.33 -19.84 5.04
N GLU A 42 4.30 -20.59 5.57
CA GLU A 42 4.08 -21.91 6.20
C GLU A 42 3.42 -22.94 5.27
N GLY A 43 3.78 -22.91 3.98
CA GLY A 43 3.29 -23.85 2.99
C GLY A 43 2.05 -23.38 2.23
N LYS A 44 1.50 -22.20 2.53
CA LYS A 44 0.35 -21.63 1.82
C LYS A 44 0.64 -21.44 0.33
N GLU A 45 -0.21 -21.99 -0.52
CA GLU A 45 -0.09 -21.90 -1.97
C GLU A 45 -0.55 -20.53 -2.48
N PRO A 46 0.24 -19.86 -3.35
CA PRO A 46 -0.22 -18.66 -4.02
C PRO A 46 -1.35 -18.93 -5.01
N ASN A 47 -2.25 -17.96 -5.13
CA ASN A 47 -3.36 -17.96 -6.05
C ASN A 47 -2.86 -17.95 -7.51
N LYS A 48 -3.41 -18.86 -8.32
CA LYS A 48 -3.09 -19.01 -9.76
C LYS A 48 -4.25 -18.62 -10.69
N GLY A 49 -5.35 -18.11 -10.12
CA GLY A 49 -6.53 -17.69 -10.88
C GLY A 49 -6.38 -16.35 -11.59
N VAL A 50 -5.28 -15.63 -11.33
CA VAL A 50 -5.01 -14.30 -11.89
C VAL A 50 -3.77 -14.35 -12.78
N ASN A 51 -3.86 -13.80 -13.99
CA ASN A 51 -2.70 -13.63 -14.87
C ASN A 51 -1.78 -12.51 -14.30
N PRO A 52 -0.53 -12.83 -13.90
CA PRO A 52 0.33 -11.85 -13.23
C PRO A 52 0.71 -10.66 -14.12
N ASP A 53 0.66 -10.81 -15.45
CA ASP A 53 1.08 -9.76 -16.38
C ASP A 53 -0.07 -8.81 -16.76
N GLU A 54 -1.33 -9.21 -16.50
CA GLU A 54 -2.54 -8.47 -16.89
C GLU A 54 -3.33 -7.92 -15.69
N ALA A 55 -3.12 -8.48 -14.50
CA ALA A 55 -3.89 -8.16 -13.29
C ALA A 55 -4.00 -6.66 -13.01
N VAL A 56 -2.89 -5.93 -13.13
CA VAL A 56 -2.83 -4.49 -12.87
C VAL A 56 -3.64 -3.71 -13.91
N ALA A 57 -3.48 -4.05 -15.19
CA ALA A 57 -4.21 -3.40 -16.28
C ALA A 57 -5.72 -3.64 -16.17
N TYR A 58 -6.11 -4.87 -15.80
CA TYR A 58 -7.50 -5.22 -15.55
C TYR A 58 -8.10 -4.39 -14.41
N GLY A 59 -7.45 -4.33 -13.25
CA GLY A 59 -7.91 -3.52 -12.12
C GLY A 59 -7.99 -2.02 -12.45
N ALA A 60 -7.04 -1.50 -13.21
CA ALA A 60 -7.07 -0.11 -13.67
C ALA A 60 -8.24 0.18 -14.61
N ALA A 61 -8.57 -0.76 -15.52
CA ALA A 61 -9.72 -0.63 -16.41
C ALA A 61 -11.04 -0.64 -15.64
N VAL A 62 -11.18 -1.53 -14.64
CA VAL A 62 -12.34 -1.56 -13.74
C VAL A 62 -12.48 -0.24 -12.99
N GLN A 63 -11.41 0.27 -12.39
CA GLN A 63 -11.41 1.56 -11.69
C GLN A 63 -11.76 2.72 -12.64
N GLY A 64 -11.28 2.68 -13.88
CA GLY A 64 -11.63 3.65 -14.91
C GLY A 64 -13.12 3.63 -15.26
N GLY A 65 -13.70 2.44 -15.42
CA GLY A 65 -15.13 2.26 -15.69
C GLY A 65 -16.03 2.73 -14.54
N ILE A 66 -15.58 2.57 -13.29
CA ILE A 66 -16.26 3.13 -12.11
C ILE A 66 -16.26 4.66 -12.18
N LEU A 67 -15.11 5.27 -12.49
CA LEU A 67 -14.98 6.72 -12.56
C LEU A 67 -15.70 7.34 -13.77
N SER A 68 -15.86 6.62 -14.88
CA SER A 68 -16.64 7.06 -16.05
C SER A 68 -18.15 6.84 -15.89
N GLY A 69 -18.57 6.03 -14.91
CA GLY A 69 -19.97 5.65 -14.70
C GLY A 69 -20.47 4.59 -15.69
N GLU A 70 -19.57 3.89 -16.38
CA GLU A 70 -19.90 2.92 -17.45
C GLU A 70 -19.81 1.45 -17.01
N GLY A 71 -19.43 1.16 -15.77
CA GLY A 71 -19.12 -0.22 -15.33
C GLY A 71 -20.32 -1.12 -15.00
N GLY A 72 -21.56 -0.64 -15.14
CA GLY A 72 -22.78 -1.43 -14.90
C GLY A 72 -23.07 -1.72 -13.42
N GLU A 73 -24.05 -2.60 -13.16
CA GLU A 73 -24.46 -3.00 -11.79
C GLU A 73 -23.36 -3.78 -11.05
N ASP A 74 -22.48 -4.47 -11.78
CA ASP A 74 -21.44 -5.35 -11.20
C ASP A 74 -20.31 -4.58 -10.48
N VAL A 75 -20.17 -3.27 -10.74
CA VAL A 75 -19.17 -2.42 -10.08
C VAL A 75 -19.80 -1.34 -9.20
N ASP A 76 -21.13 -1.32 -9.10
CA ASP A 76 -21.83 -0.34 -8.31
C ASP A 76 -21.59 -0.59 -6.81
N GLY A 77 -21.32 0.48 -6.07
CA GLY A 77 -20.99 0.40 -4.65
C GLY A 77 -19.56 -0.07 -4.31
N ILE A 78 -18.65 -0.21 -5.28
CA ILE A 78 -17.23 -0.45 -4.97
C ILE A 78 -16.63 0.78 -4.28
N LEU A 79 -16.23 0.62 -3.01
CA LEU A 79 -15.50 1.61 -2.24
C LEU A 79 -14.03 1.25 -2.18
N LEU A 80 -13.17 2.09 -2.77
CA LEU A 80 -11.72 1.95 -2.68
C LEU A 80 -11.16 2.91 -1.62
N LEU A 81 -10.60 2.35 -0.56
CA LEU A 81 -9.82 3.09 0.44
C LEU A 81 -8.35 2.74 0.27
N ASP A 82 -7.54 3.74 -0.08
CA ASP A 82 -6.09 3.60 -0.25
C ASP A 82 -5.33 4.42 0.81
N VAL A 83 -4.01 4.27 0.88
CA VAL A 83 -3.16 4.86 1.91
C VAL A 83 -1.90 5.53 1.37
N ALA A 84 -1.37 6.52 2.10
CA ALA A 84 -0.08 7.12 1.79
C ALA A 84 1.09 6.15 2.09
N PRO A 85 1.98 5.81 1.14
CA PRO A 85 3.00 4.77 1.34
C PRO A 85 4.16 5.19 2.24
N LEU A 86 4.41 6.49 2.34
CA LEU A 86 5.52 7.09 3.10
C LEU A 86 5.00 8.16 4.05
N THR A 87 5.73 8.35 5.15
CA THR A 87 5.44 9.43 6.08
C THR A 87 5.85 10.75 5.46
N LEU A 88 4.91 11.67 5.33
CA LEU A 88 5.13 13.05 4.94
C LEU A 88 5.33 13.91 6.18
N GLY A 89 6.25 14.86 6.08
CA GLY A 89 6.61 15.74 7.19
C GLY A 89 7.56 16.82 6.70
N ILE A 90 8.00 17.67 7.64
CA ILE A 90 8.93 18.74 7.37
C ILE A 90 10.14 18.65 8.30
N GLU A 91 11.25 19.22 7.86
CA GLU A 91 12.41 19.42 8.70
C GLU A 91 12.12 20.51 9.74
N THR A 92 12.55 20.25 10.98
CA THR A 92 12.50 21.19 12.10
C THR A 92 13.92 21.38 12.66
N VAL A 93 14.10 22.37 13.53
CA VAL A 93 15.41 22.74 14.06
C VAL A 93 16.19 21.53 14.57
N GLY A 94 17.48 21.50 14.23
CA GLY A 94 18.36 20.37 14.50
C GLY A 94 18.30 19.27 13.44
N GLY A 95 17.72 19.53 12.27
CA GLY A 95 17.64 18.55 11.17
C GLY A 95 16.66 17.40 11.45
N VAL A 96 15.70 17.62 12.36
CA VAL A 96 14.79 16.58 12.82
C VAL A 96 13.54 16.55 11.93
N MET A 97 13.19 15.38 11.42
CA MET A 97 11.96 15.16 10.65
C MET A 97 10.73 15.15 11.56
N THR A 98 9.93 16.21 11.51
CA THR A 98 8.62 16.27 12.16
C THR A 98 7.55 15.71 11.23
N LYS A 99 6.95 14.58 11.64
CA LYS A 99 5.94 13.85 10.87
C LYS A 99 4.59 14.58 10.89
N LEU A 100 4.00 14.80 9.72
CA LEU A 100 2.68 15.42 9.56
C LEU A 100 1.61 14.39 9.16
N ILE A 101 1.86 13.61 8.11
CA ILE A 101 0.99 12.54 7.65
C ILE A 101 1.80 11.24 7.72
N PRO A 102 1.54 10.35 8.69
CA PRO A 102 2.22 9.06 8.77
C PRO A 102 1.97 8.19 7.54
N ARG A 103 2.92 7.31 7.20
CA ARG A 103 2.66 6.23 6.24
C ARG A 103 1.49 5.37 6.71
N ASN A 104 0.81 4.75 5.75
CA ASN A 104 -0.40 3.96 5.92
C ASN A 104 -1.62 4.78 6.41
N THR A 105 -1.57 6.12 6.33
CA THR A 105 -2.76 6.97 6.57
C THR A 105 -3.69 6.89 5.36
N VAL A 106 -4.99 6.63 5.59
CA VAL A 106 -6.03 6.57 4.56
C VAL A 106 -6.14 7.90 3.81
N ILE A 107 -6.26 7.84 2.49
CA ILE A 107 -6.49 8.98 1.61
C ILE A 107 -7.95 9.03 1.12
N PRO A 108 -8.54 10.23 0.92
CA PRO A 108 -7.93 11.55 1.09
C PRO A 108 -7.78 11.99 2.56
N THR A 109 -6.70 12.71 2.88
CA THR A 109 -6.44 13.23 4.24
C THR A 109 -5.86 14.64 4.20
N LYS A 110 -6.09 15.41 5.28
CA LYS A 110 -5.53 16.76 5.46
C LYS A 110 -5.00 16.90 6.89
N LYS A 111 -3.80 17.46 7.01
CA LYS A 111 -3.20 17.84 8.30
C LYS A 111 -2.79 19.30 8.27
N SER A 112 -3.03 20.01 9.38
CA SER A 112 -2.54 21.37 9.60
C SER A 112 -1.90 21.44 10.98
N GLN A 113 -0.72 22.05 11.05
CA GLN A 113 0.04 22.24 12.28
C GLN A 113 0.77 23.57 12.20
N THR A 114 0.65 24.38 13.25
CA THR A 114 1.31 25.69 13.33
C THR A 114 2.74 25.53 13.83
N PHE A 115 3.68 26.23 13.18
CA PHE A 115 5.08 26.30 13.55
C PHE A 115 5.46 27.75 13.88
N THR A 116 6.55 27.93 14.63
CA THR A 116 7.10 29.25 14.99
C THR A 116 8.60 29.29 14.71
N THR A 117 9.16 30.50 14.65
CA THR A 117 10.61 30.71 14.52
C THR A 117 11.33 30.26 15.79
N TYR A 118 12.52 29.66 15.61
CA TYR A 118 13.31 29.10 16.72
C TYR A 118 14.21 30.13 17.42
N GLN A 119 14.68 31.14 16.68
CA GLN A 119 15.46 32.25 17.21
C GLN A 119 14.85 33.57 16.77
N ASP A 120 14.98 34.58 17.61
CA ASP A 120 14.45 35.92 17.39
C ASP A 120 15.49 36.75 16.63
N LEU A 121 15.28 36.92 15.32
CA LEU A 121 16.08 37.81 14.45
C LEU A 121 15.17 38.37 13.34
N ARG A 122 14.33 39.34 13.72
CA ARG A 122 14.15 40.53 12.87
C ARG A 122 15.23 41.54 13.29
N GLU A 123 16.39 41.46 12.66
CA GLU A 123 17.19 42.65 12.33
C GLU A 123 17.09 42.89 10.83
#